data_AF-A0A804N4T3-F1
#
_entry.id   AF-A0A804N4T3-F1
#
_cell.length_a   1.000
_cell.length_b   1.000
_cell.length_c   1.000
_cell.angle_alpha   90.00
_cell.angle_beta   90.00
_cell.angle_gamma   90.00
#
_symmetry.space_group_name_H-M   'P 1'
#
loop_
_entity.id
_entity.type
_entity.pdbx_description
1 polymer ?
#
loop_
_entity_poly.entity_id
_entity_poly.type
_entity_poly.pdbx_seq_one_letter_code
_entity_poly.pdbx_strand_id
1 'polypeptide(L)'
;MACVMEFAGRRHPAARSRPRRPCCCIVGFLRLVGTLHRISFGQIYLSKPMMTEADGETATLFPKSARLRNLTYSAPLYVDVSYRVMKKGHDCEEVTETAEYPKVFIGKVLYLTYE
;
A
#
# COMPACT_ATOMS: atom_id res chain seq x y z
N MET A 1 -13.11 6.24 37.69
CA MET A 1 -12.90 7.69 37.84
C MET A 1 -12.71 8.28 36.46
N ALA A 2 -13.78 8.85 35.89
CA ALA A 2 -13.72 9.64 34.67
C ALA A 2 -13.37 11.09 35.07
N CYS A 3 -12.52 11.77 34.30
CA CYS A 3 -12.46 13.21 34.31
C CYS A 3 -12.45 13.69 32.86
N VAL A 4 -13.64 14.09 32.42
CA VAL A 4 -13.89 14.87 31.21
C VAL A 4 -13.53 16.32 31.55
N MET A 5 -12.73 16.97 30.73
CA MET A 5 -12.57 18.42 30.74
C MET A 5 -12.98 18.96 29.37
N GLU A 6 -14.19 19.50 29.33
CA GLU A 6 -14.72 20.30 28.24
C GLU A 6 -14.43 21.77 28.56
N PHE A 7 -13.74 22.48 27.67
CA PHE A 7 -13.46 23.90 27.79
C PHE A 7 -14.35 24.69 26.84
N ALA A 8 -15.29 25.42 27.42
CA ALA A 8 -16.12 26.42 26.76
C ALA A 8 -15.30 27.64 26.33
N GLY A 9 -15.41 28.03 25.06
CA GLY A 9 -14.84 29.26 24.48
C GLY A 9 -15.90 30.05 23.73
N ARG A 10 -16.07 31.32 24.09
CA ARG A 10 -17.23 32.19 23.86
C ARG A 10 -17.36 32.76 22.43
N ARG A 11 -18.61 33.12 22.13
CA ARG A 11 -19.14 33.89 20.99
C ARG A 11 -18.52 35.29 20.88
N HIS A 12 -18.32 35.76 19.65
CA HIS A 12 -18.84 37.07 19.22
C HIS A 12 -18.98 37.14 17.68
N PRO A 13 -20.09 37.66 17.13
CA PRO A 13 -20.34 37.78 15.70
C PRO A 13 -20.00 39.19 15.20
N ALA A 14 -19.49 39.34 13.97
CA ALA A 14 -19.58 40.59 13.20
C ALA A 14 -19.16 40.43 11.74
N ALA A 15 -20.14 40.66 10.85
CA ALA A 15 -20.05 41.46 9.62
C ALA A 15 -18.82 41.32 8.70
N ARG A 16 -19.06 40.83 7.47
CA ARG A 16 -18.90 41.66 6.26
C ARG A 16 -19.56 41.02 5.05
N SER A 17 -20.57 41.73 4.56
CA SER A 17 -21.18 41.62 3.24
C SER A 17 -20.11 41.63 2.14
N ARG A 18 -20.11 40.61 1.28
CA ARG A 18 -19.42 40.65 -0.01
C ARG A 18 -20.45 40.55 -1.14
N PRO A 19 -20.31 41.38 -2.17
CA PRO A 19 -21.33 41.54 -3.20
C PRO A 19 -21.30 40.39 -4.21
N ARG A 20 -22.48 40.23 -4.80
CA ARG A 20 -22.86 39.34 -5.89
C ARG A 20 -21.84 39.37 -7.04
N ARG A 21 -21.28 38.22 -7.39
CA ARG A 21 -20.71 37.95 -8.71
C ARG A 21 -21.61 36.96 -9.44
N PRO A 22 -22.23 37.33 -10.57
CA PRO A 22 -22.80 36.36 -11.49
C PRO A 22 -21.67 35.94 -12.44
N CYS A 23 -21.05 34.78 -12.22
CA CYS A 23 -20.09 34.23 -13.16
C CYS A 23 -20.37 32.74 -13.38
N CYS A 24 -20.83 32.43 -14.60
CA CYS A 24 -20.79 31.12 -15.26
C CYS A 24 -21.47 29.93 -14.56
N CYS A 25 -22.80 29.85 -14.62
CA CYS A 25 -23.54 28.59 -14.38
C CYS A 25 -23.69 27.72 -15.66
N ILE A 26 -22.73 27.77 -16.58
CA ILE A 26 -22.70 26.88 -17.76
C ILE A 26 -21.36 26.17 -17.76
N VAL A 27 -21.18 25.23 -16.83
CA VAL A 27 -20.16 24.19 -16.97
C VAL A 27 -20.85 22.90 -16.59
N GLY A 28 -21.05 22.04 -17.59
CA GLY A 28 -21.66 20.72 -17.44
C GLY A 28 -21.01 19.97 -16.29
N PHE A 29 -21.84 19.58 -15.33
CA PHE A 29 -21.43 18.85 -14.14
C PHE A 29 -21.21 17.38 -14.51
N LEU A 30 -20.13 17.09 -15.26
CA LEU A 30 -19.65 15.73 -15.40
C LEU A 30 -19.04 15.36 -14.05
N ARG A 31 -19.87 14.80 -13.16
CA ARG A 31 -19.45 14.32 -11.85
C ARG A 31 -18.51 13.15 -12.08
N LEU A 32 -17.20 13.40 -11.98
CA LEU A 32 -16.17 12.37 -12.04
C LEU A 32 -16.35 11.44 -10.83
N VAL A 33 -17.09 10.35 -11.02
CA VAL A 33 -17.04 9.18 -10.14
C VAL A 33 -15.66 8.57 -10.35
N GLY A 34 -14.75 8.83 -9.42
CA GLY A 34 -13.39 8.33 -9.47
C GLY A 34 -13.18 7.21 -8.45
N THR A 35 -12.61 6.09 -8.90
CA THR A 35 -12.08 5.05 -8.02
C THR A 35 -10.58 5.26 -7.85
N LEU A 36 -10.12 5.49 -6.62
CA LEU A 36 -8.71 5.60 -6.28
C LEU A 36 -8.22 4.27 -5.72
N HIS A 37 -7.12 3.76 -6.28
CA HIS A 37 -6.45 2.56 -5.78
C HIS A 37 -5.15 2.96 -5.11
N ARG A 38 -4.97 2.53 -3.86
CA ARG A 38 -3.76 2.78 -3.07
C ARG A 38 -3.16 1.45 -2.64
N ILE A 39 -1.93 1.20 -3.08
CA ILE A 39 -1.14 0.03 -2.67
C ILE A 39 -0.07 0.52 -1.69
N SER A 40 0.08 -0.13 -0.55
CA SER A 40 1.14 0.16 0.42
C SER A 40 1.88 -1.12 0.79
N PHE A 41 3.21 -1.07 0.76
CA PHE A 41 4.09 -2.18 1.10
C PHE A 41 4.45 -2.10 2.59
N GLY A 42 4.36 -3.23 3.28
CA GLY A 42 4.66 -3.37 4.69
C GLY A 42 6.03 -4.03 4.92
N GLN A 43 6.05 -5.01 5.82
CA GLN A 43 7.26 -5.73 6.19
C GLN A 43 7.81 -6.55 5.01
N ILE A 44 9.13 -6.52 4.84
CA ILE A 44 9.86 -7.33 3.87
C ILE A 44 10.44 -8.55 4.60
N TYR A 45 10.36 -9.71 3.95
CA TYR A 45 10.89 -10.98 4.43
C TYR A 45 11.85 -11.58 3.40
N LEU A 46 13.09 -11.79 3.83
CA LEU A 46 14.09 -12.48 3.02
C LEU A 46 14.29 -13.89 3.58
N SER A 47 14.11 -14.89 2.73
CA SER A 47 14.27 -16.30 3.10
C SER A 47 15.70 -16.78 2.81
N LYS A 48 16.03 -18.03 3.21
CA LYS A 48 17.36 -18.60 2.91
C LYS A 48 17.49 -18.92 1.42
N PRO A 49 18.69 -18.85 0.84
CA PRO A 49 18.94 -19.29 -0.54
C PRO A 49 18.44 -20.71 -0.78
N MET A 50 17.58 -20.86 -1.78
CA MET A 50 16.89 -22.12 -2.07
C MET A 50 16.75 -22.32 -3.57
N MET A 51 16.80 -23.58 -3.99
CA MET A 51 16.55 -24.01 -5.36
C MET A 51 15.38 -24.98 -5.42
N THR A 52 14.56 -24.84 -6.45
CA THR A 52 13.50 -25.79 -6.78
C THR A 52 14.00 -26.66 -7.92
N GLU A 53 14.04 -27.96 -7.70
CA GLU A 53 14.43 -28.97 -8.70
C GLU A 53 13.29 -29.21 -9.69
N ALA A 54 13.58 -29.90 -10.81
CA ALA A 54 12.60 -30.16 -11.86
C ALA A 54 11.39 -30.95 -11.35
N ASP A 55 11.59 -31.75 -10.30
CA ASP A 55 10.55 -32.56 -9.67
C ASP A 55 9.65 -31.76 -8.70
N GLY A 56 9.91 -30.45 -8.54
CA GLY A 56 9.19 -29.56 -7.64
C GLY A 56 9.69 -29.56 -6.19
N GLU A 57 10.63 -30.44 -5.85
CA GLU A 57 11.28 -30.43 -4.55
C GLU A 57 12.11 -29.14 -4.36
N THR A 58 12.04 -28.57 -3.16
CA THR A 58 12.74 -27.33 -2.83
C THR A 58 13.77 -27.58 -1.73
N ALA A 59 15.04 -27.36 -2.06
CA ALA A 59 16.16 -27.58 -1.16
C ALA A 59 16.93 -26.28 -0.91
N THR A 60 17.55 -26.17 0.28
CA THR A 60 18.48 -25.07 0.57
C THR A 60 19.71 -25.19 -0.30
N LEU A 61 20.05 -24.11 -1.00
CA LEU A 61 21.25 -24.06 -1.82
C LEU A 61 22.42 -23.63 -0.94
N PHE A 62 23.58 -24.26 -1.10
CA PHE A 62 24.84 -23.84 -0.47
C PHE A 62 25.74 -23.16 -1.50
N PRO A 63 26.59 -22.18 -1.12
CA PRO A 63 27.47 -21.46 -2.04
C PRO A 63 28.32 -22.38 -2.92
N LYS A 64 28.91 -23.42 -2.31
CA LYS A 64 29.72 -24.43 -3.01
C LYS A 64 28.90 -25.22 -4.02
N SER A 65 27.68 -25.62 -3.66
CA SER A 65 26.78 -26.36 -4.55
C SER A 65 26.31 -25.49 -5.73
N ALA A 66 26.00 -24.22 -5.47
CA ALA A 66 25.63 -23.26 -6.49
C ALA A 66 26.73 -23.11 -7.55
N ARG A 67 27.99 -22.95 -7.12
CA ARG A 67 29.16 -22.88 -8.02
C ARG A 67 29.33 -24.14 -8.86
N LEU A 68 29.25 -25.31 -8.25
CA LEU A 68 29.44 -26.60 -8.94
C LEU A 68 28.38 -26.87 -10.01
N ARG A 69 27.15 -26.35 -9.82
CA ARG A 69 26.03 -26.51 -10.76
C ARG A 69 25.84 -25.28 -11.67
N ASN A 70 26.72 -24.27 -11.61
CA ASN A 70 26.56 -22.97 -12.28
C ASN A 70 25.19 -22.31 -12.01
N LEU A 71 24.67 -22.47 -10.79
CA LEU A 71 23.42 -21.88 -10.34
C LEU A 71 23.69 -20.54 -9.65
N THR A 72 22.72 -19.63 -9.77
CA THR A 72 22.76 -18.35 -9.08
C THR A 72 22.35 -18.51 -7.62
N TYR A 73 23.26 -18.17 -6.70
CA TYR A 73 23.01 -18.18 -5.26
C TYR A 73 22.05 -17.05 -4.86
N SER A 74 20.75 -17.31 -4.98
CA SER A 74 19.68 -16.33 -4.78
C SER A 74 18.66 -16.84 -3.77
N ALA A 75 18.02 -15.93 -3.03
CA ALA A 75 16.93 -16.29 -2.13
C ALA A 75 15.61 -15.58 -2.47
N PRO A 76 14.47 -16.24 -2.21
CA PRO A 76 13.16 -15.64 -2.39
C PRO A 76 12.92 -14.47 -1.42
N LEU A 77 12.39 -13.39 -1.97
CA LEU A 77 11.95 -12.18 -1.28
C LEU A 77 10.42 -12.13 -1.24
N TYR A 78 9.87 -11.97 -0.05
CA TYR A 78 8.45 -11.79 0.19
C TYR A 78 8.17 -10.43 0.81
N VAL A 79 7.01 -9.85 0.53
CA VAL A 79 6.59 -8.54 1.07
C VAL A 79 5.12 -8.58 1.43
N ASP A 80 4.74 -7.93 2.53
CA ASP A 80 3.34 -7.71 2.85
C ASP A 80 2.77 -6.57 2.01
N VAL A 81 1.63 -6.80 1.35
CA VAL A 81 0.98 -5.82 0.50
C VAL A 81 -0.40 -5.50 1.03
N SER A 82 -0.67 -4.22 1.28
CA SER A 82 -2.00 -3.71 1.62
C SER A 82 -2.57 -2.95 0.44
N TYR A 83 -3.77 -3.34 0.01
CA TYR A 83 -4.51 -2.73 -1.09
C TYR A 83 -5.74 -2.02 -0.53
N ARG A 84 -5.93 -0.76 -0.91
CA ARG A 84 -7.08 0.06 -0.51
C ARG A 84 -7.75 0.64 -1.75
N VAL A 85 -9.06 0.47 -1.87
CA VAL A 85 -9.87 1.08 -2.92
C VAL A 85 -10.77 2.11 -2.27
N MET A 86 -10.65 3.37 -2.68
CA MET A 86 -11.52 4.45 -2.26
C MET A 86 -12.41 4.83 -3.45
N LYS A 87 -13.70 4.52 -3.36
CA LYS A 87 -14.69 4.93 -4.36
C LYS A 87 -15.29 6.27 -3.91
N LYS A 88 -15.13 7.34 -4.70
CA LYS A 88 -15.81 8.61 -4.42
C LYS A 88 -17.20 8.60 -5.05
N GLY A 89 -18.21 8.33 -4.24
CA GLY A 89 -19.61 8.39 -4.65
C GLY A 89 -20.09 9.83 -4.90
N HIS A 90 -21.21 9.94 -5.62
CA HIS A 90 -21.94 11.19 -5.89
C HIS A 90 -22.40 11.91 -4.61
N ASP A 91 -22.57 11.14 -3.52
CA ASP A 91 -23.26 11.53 -2.29
C ASP A 91 -22.37 11.46 -1.03
N CYS A 92 -21.05 11.64 -1.19
CA CYS A 92 -20.06 11.67 -0.10
C CYS A 92 -19.83 10.33 0.62
N GLU A 93 -20.38 9.22 0.13
CA GLU A 93 -20.02 7.89 0.65
C GLU A 93 -18.65 7.46 0.10
N GLU A 94 -17.65 7.47 0.98
CA GLU A 94 -16.32 6.93 0.72
C GLU A 94 -16.30 5.44 1.09
N VAL A 95 -16.62 4.56 0.13
CA VAL A 95 -16.45 3.12 0.34
C VAL A 95 -14.96 2.83 0.27
N THR A 96 -14.38 2.43 1.41
CA THR A 96 -12.98 2.02 1.54
C THR A 96 -12.91 0.51 1.68
N GLU A 97 -12.65 -0.20 0.57
CA GLU A 97 -12.34 -1.63 0.61
C GLU A 97 -10.85 -1.78 0.91
N THR A 98 -10.50 -2.50 1.98
CA THR A 98 -9.10 -2.80 2.32
C THR A 98 -8.87 -4.29 2.23
N ALA A 99 -7.90 -4.72 1.44
CA ALA A 99 -7.44 -6.09 1.32
C ALA A 99 -5.98 -6.18 1.74
N GLU A 100 -5.64 -7.20 2.53
CA GLU A 100 -4.29 -7.44 3.01
C GLU A 100 -3.78 -8.77 2.44
N TYR A 101 -2.58 -8.74 1.87
CA TYR A 101 -1.91 -9.88 1.28
C TYR A 101 -0.58 -10.10 2.01
N PRO A 102 -0.55 -10.99 3.01
CA PRO A 102 0.70 -11.27 3.73
C PRO A 102 1.64 -12.12 2.86
N LYS A 103 2.95 -11.85 2.95
CA LYS A 103 4.04 -12.63 2.34
C LYS A 103 3.86 -12.90 0.84
N VAL A 104 3.58 -11.86 0.06
CA VAL A 104 3.54 -11.95 -1.41
C VAL A 104 4.95 -12.14 -1.95
N PHE A 105 5.17 -13.17 -2.77
CA PHE A 105 6.45 -13.38 -3.44
C PHE A 105 6.69 -12.31 -4.52
N ILE A 106 7.78 -11.54 -4.37
CA ILE A 106 8.13 -10.46 -5.30
C ILE A 106 9.23 -10.90 -6.28
N GLY A 107 10.14 -11.76 -5.85
CA GLY A 107 11.24 -12.22 -6.70
C GLY A 107 12.37 -12.89 -5.93
N LYS A 108 13.52 -13.07 -6.59
CA LYS A 108 14.73 -13.63 -5.98
C LYS A 108 15.82 -12.55 -5.92
N VAL A 109 16.47 -12.42 -4.77
CA VAL A 109 17.59 -11.49 -4.54
C VAL A 109 18.89 -12.27 -4.50
N LEU A 110 19.93 -11.75 -5.15
CA LEU A 110 21.26 -12.36 -5.17
C LEU A 110 21.92 -12.22 -3.80
N TYR A 111 22.45 -13.32 -3.27
CA TYR A 111 23.27 -13.31 -2.07
C TYR A 111 24.73 -13.11 -2.45
N LEU A 112 25.38 -12.16 -1.81
CA LEU A 112 26.84 -12.04 -1.88
C LEU A 112 27.45 -13.04 -0.90
N THR A 113 28.30 -13.92 -1.41
CA THR A 113 29.13 -14.80 -0.59
C THR A 113 30.50 -14.15 -0.47
N TYR A 114 30.97 -13.92 0.76
CA TYR A 114 32.38 -13.60 0.99
C TYR A 114 33.16 -14.91 0.91
N GLU A 115 34.15 -14.98 0.02
CA GLU A 115 35.11 -16.10 -0.03
C GLU A 115 35.99 -16.15 1.22
#